data_AF-A0A259R772-F1
#
_entry.id   AF-A0A259R772-F1
#
_cell.length_a   1.000
_cell.length_b   1.000
_cell.length_c   1.000
_cell.angle_alpha   90.00
_cell.angle_beta   90.00
_cell.angle_gamma   90.00
#
_symmetry.space_group_name_H-M   'P 1'
#
loop_
_entity.id
_entity.type
_entity.pdbx_description
1 polymer ?
#
loop_
_entity_poly.entity_id
_entity_poly.type
_entity_poly.pdbx_seq_one_letter_code
_entity_poly.pdbx_strand_id
1 'polypeptide(L)'
;MPVATVALAAQIDALLPQTQCTRCGYPDCAAYAQAIAEGQADINRCPPGGAQGIEKLAHLLQRPATALDPSCGTEGPRERAVIDPALCIGCTLCIQAC
;
A
#
# COMPACT_ATOMS: atom_id res chain seq x y z
N MET A 1 8.39 17.54 -18.85
CA MET A 1 7.94 16.27 -19.44
C MET A 1 7.12 15.51 -18.41
N PRO A 2 5.79 15.73 -18.32
CA PRO A 2 4.95 15.16 -17.26
C PRO A 2 4.25 13.82 -17.64
N VAL A 3 4.17 13.47 -18.93
CA VAL A 3 3.44 12.27 -19.39
C VAL A 3 4.10 10.94 -18.97
N ALA A 4 5.43 10.88 -18.99
CA ALA A 4 6.15 9.64 -18.64
C ALA A 4 5.94 9.26 -17.16
N THR A 5 5.89 10.26 -16.27
CA THR A 5 5.72 10.05 -14.83
C THR A 5 4.33 9.53 -14.49
N VAL A 6 3.29 10.02 -15.17
CA VAL A 6 1.90 9.56 -14.97
C VAL A 6 1.73 8.10 -15.41
N ALA A 7 2.34 7.71 -16.54
CA ALA A 7 2.30 6.32 -17.01
C ALA A 7 3.07 5.36 -16.10
N LEU A 8 4.16 5.82 -15.48
CA LEU A 8 4.91 5.04 -14.50
C LEU A 8 4.15 4.91 -13.18
N ALA A 9 3.55 6.00 -12.69
CA ALA A 9 2.72 6.00 -11.49
C ALA A 9 1.55 5.02 -11.60
N ALA A 10 0.87 4.97 -12.76
CA ALA A 10 -0.22 4.02 -12.99
C ALA A 10 0.25 2.55 -12.93
N GLN A 11 1.46 2.25 -13.41
CA GLN A 11 2.03 0.90 -13.32
C GLN A 11 2.39 0.53 -11.87
N ILE A 12 2.92 1.48 -11.11
CA ILE A 12 3.22 1.31 -9.69
C ILE A 12 1.93 1.09 -8.91
N ASP A 13 0.90 1.92 -9.13
CA ASP A 13 -0.41 1.80 -8.49
C ASP A 13 -1.06 0.43 -8.73
N ALA A 14 -0.94 -0.11 -9.95
CA ALA A 14 -1.43 -1.45 -10.27
C ALA A 14 -0.70 -2.58 -9.52
N LEU A 15 0.53 -2.36 -9.05
CA LEU A 15 1.30 -3.33 -8.25
C LEU A 15 1.02 -3.20 -6.74
N LEU A 16 0.50 -2.06 -6.30
CA LEU A 16 0.18 -1.84 -4.90
C LEU A 16 -1.03 -2.68 -4.47
N PRO A 17 -1.12 -3.07 -3.19
CA PRO A 17 -2.18 -3.95 -2.70
C PRO A 17 -3.56 -3.26 -2.58
N GLN A 18 -3.66 -1.98 -2.94
CA GLN A 18 -4.87 -1.14 -2.93
C GLN A 18 -5.68 -1.21 -1.62
N THR A 19 -4.98 -1.25 -0.49
CA THR A 19 -5.62 -1.37 0.85
C THR A 19 -6.05 -0.04 1.45
N GLN A 20 -5.69 1.10 0.85
CA GLN A 20 -6.01 2.45 1.36
C GLN A 20 -5.61 2.66 2.83
N CYS A 21 -4.57 1.97 3.30
CA CYS A 21 -4.21 1.93 4.71
C CYS A 21 -3.49 3.19 5.24
N THR A 22 -3.06 4.09 4.35
CA THR A 22 -2.31 5.35 4.63
C THR A 22 -1.05 5.24 5.49
N ARG A 23 -0.62 4.02 5.87
CA ARG A 23 0.58 3.76 6.70
C ARG A 23 1.90 4.22 6.06
N CYS A 24 1.91 4.38 4.74
CA CYS A 24 3.04 4.96 4.00
C CYS A 24 3.17 6.48 4.18
N GLY A 25 2.23 7.15 4.88
CA GLY A 25 2.19 8.60 5.07
C GLY A 25 1.56 9.38 3.90
N TYR A 26 0.99 8.67 2.92
CA TYR A 26 0.26 9.26 1.78
C TYR A 26 -1.25 9.03 1.94
N PRO A 27 -2.08 9.96 1.41
CA PRO A 27 -3.53 9.90 1.54
C PRO A 27 -4.16 8.69 0.84
N ASP A 28 -3.52 8.18 -0.22
CA ASP A 28 -4.01 7.08 -1.02
C ASP A 28 -2.85 6.39 -1.78
N CYS A 29 -3.14 5.22 -2.36
CA CYS A 29 -2.16 4.42 -3.08
C CYS A 29 -1.68 5.10 -4.37
N ALA A 30 -2.54 5.87 -5.05
CA ALA A 30 -2.19 6.61 -6.25
C ALA A 30 -1.21 7.77 -5.94
N ALA A 31 -1.44 8.52 -4.87
CA ALA A 31 -0.53 9.55 -4.39
C ALA A 31 0.83 8.98 -3.99
N TYR A 32 0.85 7.81 -3.34
CA TYR A 32 2.10 7.10 -3.06
C TYR A 32 2.81 6.66 -4.34
N ALA A 33 2.08 6.08 -5.30
CA ALA A 33 2.63 5.65 -6.58
C ALA A 33 3.24 6.79 -7.39
N GLN A 34 2.57 7.94 -7.41
CA GLN A 34 3.05 9.18 -8.03
C GLN A 34 4.34 9.65 -7.36
N ALA A 35 4.39 9.69 -6.02
CA ALA A 35 5.58 10.10 -5.29
C ALA A 35 6.78 9.17 -5.55
N ILE A 36 6.56 7.87 -5.73
CA ILE A 36 7.62 6.93 -6.15
C ILE A 36 8.07 7.22 -7.59
N ALA A 37 7.14 7.44 -8.52
CA ALA A 37 7.46 7.78 -9.90
C ALA A 37 8.23 9.10 -10.03
N GLU A 38 7.98 10.06 -9.14
CA GLU A 38 8.70 11.33 -9.03
C GLU A 38 10.02 11.23 -8.25
N GLY A 39 10.31 10.08 -7.64
CA GLY A 39 11.51 9.86 -6.82
C GLY A 39 11.47 10.57 -5.46
N GLN A 40 10.29 11.02 -5.02
CA GLN A 40 10.07 11.67 -3.72
C GLN A 40 9.81 10.67 -2.58
N ALA A 41 9.43 9.43 -2.91
CA ALA A 41 9.17 8.36 -1.95
C ALA A 41 10.00 7.12 -2.25
N ASP A 42 10.35 6.37 -1.19
CA ASP A 42 11.00 5.07 -1.30
C ASP A 42 9.97 3.94 -1.48
N ILE A 43 10.39 2.83 -2.11
CA ILE A 43 9.54 1.69 -2.48
C ILE A 43 9.22 0.79 -1.28
N ASN A 44 9.95 0.94 -0.18
CA ASN A 44 9.87 0.13 1.03
C ASN A 44 8.91 0.68 2.10
N ARG A 45 7.98 1.56 1.74
CA ARG A 45 7.08 2.22 2.71
C ARG A 45 5.66 1.64 2.73
N CYS A 46 5.42 0.52 2.04
CA CYS A 46 4.11 -0.13 1.98
C CYS A 46 4.07 -1.44 2.78
N PRO A 47 3.71 -1.41 4.08
CA PRO A 47 3.59 -2.62 4.92
C PRO A 47 2.68 -3.71 4.36
N PRO A 48 1.49 -3.41 3.79
CA PRO A 48 0.61 -4.46 3.29
C PRO A 48 1.10 -5.09 1.98
N GLY A 49 2.01 -4.42 1.26
CA GLY A 49 2.66 -4.97 0.08
C GLY A 49 3.82 -5.88 0.46
N GLY A 50 4.47 -5.60 1.59
CA GLY A 50 5.49 -6.45 2.16
C GLY A 50 6.72 -6.60 1.25
N ALA A 51 7.54 -7.61 1.53
CA ALA A 51 8.72 -7.93 0.73
C ALA A 51 8.36 -8.18 -0.75
N GLN A 52 7.28 -8.92 -1.02
CA GLN A 52 6.87 -9.24 -2.39
C GLN A 52 6.46 -7.98 -3.18
N GLY A 53 5.76 -7.04 -2.55
CA GLY A 53 5.40 -5.76 -3.17
C GLY A 53 6.65 -4.94 -3.48
N ILE A 54 7.60 -4.89 -2.55
CA ILE A 54 8.88 -4.20 -2.73
C ILE A 54 9.68 -4.83 -3.87
N GLU A 55 9.77 -6.15 -3.98
CA GLU A 55 10.46 -6.83 -5.06
C GLU A 55 9.86 -6.50 -6.44
N LYS A 56 8.53 -6.49 -6.55
CA LYS A 56 7.84 -6.10 -7.79
C LYS A 56 8.13 -4.66 -8.19
N LEU A 57 8.10 -3.74 -7.21
CA LEU A 57 8.43 -2.32 -7.43
C LEU A 57 9.90 -2.12 -7.78
N ALA A 58 10.80 -2.81 -7.09
CA ALA A 58 12.24 -2.83 -7.35
C ALA A 58 12.55 -3.30 -8.77
N HIS A 59 11.89 -4.35 -9.24
CA HIS A 59 12.04 -4.85 -10.60
C HIS A 59 11.50 -3.86 -11.64
N LEU A 60 10.33 -3.24 -11.40
CA LEU A 60 9.76 -2.23 -12.31
C LEU A 60 10.65 -0.99 -12.43
N LEU A 61 11.20 -0.53 -11.31
CA LEU A 61 11.99 0.70 -11.23
C LEU A 61 13.49 0.47 -11.45
N GLN A 62 13.92 -0.79 -11.62
CA GLN A 62 15.31 -1.22 -11.67
C GLN A 62 16.15 -0.71 -10.49
N ARG A 63 15.59 -0.79 -9.28
CA ARG A 63 16.24 -0.39 -8.02
C ARG A 63 16.52 -1.62 -7.15
N PRO A 64 17.49 -1.58 -6.23
CA PRO A 64 17.68 -2.65 -5.26
C PRO A 64 16.46 -2.77 -4.35
N ALA A 65 16.01 -4.00 -4.08
CA ALA A 65 14.96 -4.26 -3.10
C ALA A 65 15.51 -4.02 -1.68
N THR A 66 14.88 -3.11 -0.94
CA THR A 66 15.25 -2.77 0.44
C THR A 66 14.27 -3.40 1.42
N ALA A 67 14.71 -3.67 2.65
CA ALA A 67 13.80 -4.11 3.71
C ALA A 67 12.71 -3.04 3.99
N LEU A 68 11.52 -3.49 4.38
CA LEU A 68 10.40 -2.63 4.73
C LEU A 68 10.81 -1.63 5.82
N ASP A 69 10.43 -0.36 5.63
CA ASP A 69 10.71 0.68 6.58
C ASP A 69 9.94 0.45 7.90
N PRO A 70 10.63 0.31 9.05
CA PRO A 70 9.99 -0.01 10.31
C PRO A 70 9.12 1.14 10.86
N SER A 71 9.29 2.38 10.38
CA SER A 71 8.45 3.51 10.79
C SER A 71 7.05 3.45 10.18
N CYS A 72 6.88 2.78 9.04
CA CYS A 72 5.57 2.53 8.42
C CYS A 72 4.82 1.34 9.06
N GLY A 73 5.48 0.60 9.96
CA GLY A 73 4.93 -0.56 10.65
C GLY A 73 5.42 -1.89 10.10
N THR A 74 4.99 -2.99 10.72
CA THR A 74 5.37 -4.34 10.30
C THR A 74 4.48 -4.85 9.17
N GLU A 75 5.08 -5.68 8.32
CA GLU A 75 4.33 -6.56 7.42
C GLU A 75 3.43 -7.45 8.30
N GLY A 76 2.13 -7.45 7.99
CA GLY A 76 1.15 -8.23 8.73
C GLY A 76 0.13 -8.82 7.76
N PRO A 77 -0.38 -10.03 8.04
CA PRO A 77 -1.45 -10.62 7.26
C PRO A 77 -2.68 -9.71 7.28
N ARG A 78 -3.45 -9.71 6.18
CA ARG A 78 -4.75 -9.02 6.15
C ARG A 78 -5.65 -9.61 7.22
N GLU A 79 -5.98 -8.82 8.22
CA GLU A 79 -6.92 -9.23 9.26
C GLU A 79 -8.33 -9.26 8.67
N ARG A 80 -9.06 -10.35 8.92
CA ARG A 80 -10.44 -10.53 8.49
C ARG A 80 -11.32 -10.54 9.72
N ALA A 81 -12.17 -9.52 9.87
CA ALA A 81 -13.26 -9.56 10.83
C ALA A 81 -14.32 -10.57 10.36
N VAL A 82 -14.76 -11.46 11.25
CA VAL A 82 -15.87 -12.38 11.02
C VAL A 82 -17.04 -11.93 11.89
N ILE A 83 -18.19 -11.67 11.28
CA ILE A 83 -19.40 -11.26 11.97
C ILE A 83 -20.26 -12.51 12.16
N ASP A 84 -20.60 -12.83 13.42
CA ASP A 84 -21.60 -13.84 13.73
C ASP A 84 -23.01 -13.22 13.62
N PRO A 85 -23.85 -13.64 12.66
CA PRO A 85 -25.18 -13.06 12.48
C PRO A 85 -26.12 -13.33 13.66
N ALA A 86 -25.89 -14.37 14.48
CA ALA A 86 -26.71 -14.67 15.65
C ALA A 86 -26.42 -13.72 16.83
N LEU A 87 -25.21 -13.14 16.88
CA LEU A 87 -24.79 -12.16 17.90
C LEU A 87 -24.85 -10.70 17.39
N CYS A 88 -25.09 -10.50 16.10
CA CYS A 88 -25.10 -9.18 15.48
C CYS A 88 -26.33 -8.36 15.93
N ILE A 89 -26.08 -7.24 16.60
CA ILE A 89 -27.13 -6.30 17.05
C ILE A 89 -27.33 -5.11 16.11
N GLY A 90 -26.63 -5.04 14.98
CA GLY A 90 -26.71 -3.92 14.04
C GLY A 90 -26.01 -2.63 14.50
N CYS A 91 -25.02 -2.72 15.40
CA CYS A 91 -24.32 -1.55 15.97
C CYS A 91 -23.34 -0.82 15.04
N THR A 92 -23.10 -1.33 13.83
CA THR A 92 -22.21 -0.77 12.77
C THR A 92 -20.72 -0.57 13.12
N LEU A 93 -20.28 -0.83 14.34
CA LEU A 93 -18.87 -0.73 14.76
C LEU A 93 -17.91 -1.55 13.88
N CYS A 94 -18.38 -2.71 13.38
CA CYS A 94 -17.61 -3.54 12.45
C CYS A 94 -17.22 -2.81 11.16
N ILE A 95 -18.07 -1.91 10.65
CA ILE A 95 -17.82 -1.14 9.43
C ILE A 95 -16.83 0.00 9.69
N GLN A 96 -16.82 0.55 10.90
CA GLN A 96 -15.88 1.62 11.26
C GLN A 96 -14.45 1.09 11.51
N ALA A 97 -14.33 -0.18 11.85
CA ALA A 97 -13.05 -0.83 12.13
C ALA A 97 -12.40 -1.50 10.89
N CYS A 98 -13.16 -1.72 9.82
CA CYS A 98 -12.69 -2.30 8.56
C CYS A 98 -12.34 -1.20 7.55
#